data_AF-A0A8T3ZS82-F1
#
_entry.id   AF-A0A8T3ZS82-F1
#
_cell.length_a   1.000
_cell.length_b   1.000
_cell.length_c   1.000
_cell.angle_alpha   90.00
_cell.angle_beta   90.00
_cell.angle_gamma   90.00
#
_symmetry.space_group_name_H-M   'P 1'
#
loop_
_entity.id
_entity.type
_entity.pdbx_description
1 polymer ?
#
loop_
_entity_poly.entity_id
_entity_poly.type
_entity_poly.pdbx_seq_one_letter_code
_entity_poly.pdbx_strand_id
1 'polypeptide(L)'
;MNYANDIAKAEVITKKYRMDDKISLLVLNAMKRILAINEKNTFAYQDLAHFEKSLPKIQGMKKLATESFRQFATRYHTSLCASMGFPMMNAITDSKTAGVYEAFYEIFGITNAKAKRFGLAALYSAIKGEKTNIPNNGGIYNIVFDRDSPWTYRNEAEHMEEYARYHFNSYLINEIMKKPNSTNPFDPVISLYESGAADFIFMQTKQDGITEERLCTFHTVKTSAGDVIGVHMMDDDRLQYYRKWGDPYFKIRTIDGTTAKIKIVGIADQRFIPD
;
A
#
# COMPACT_ATOMS: atom_id res chain seq x y z
N MET A 1 16.11 -8.67 -12.41
CA MET A 1 16.76 -8.68 -11.09
C MET A 1 16.36 -9.98 -10.40
N ASN A 2 17.29 -10.67 -9.74
CA ASN A 2 17.18 -12.12 -9.50
C ASN A 2 16.51 -12.42 -8.14
N TYR A 3 15.20 -12.71 -8.13
CA TYR A 3 14.45 -13.11 -6.91
C TYR A 3 15.12 -14.25 -6.14
N ALA A 4 15.84 -15.14 -6.83
CA ALA A 4 16.59 -16.22 -6.22
C ALA A 4 17.67 -15.72 -5.23
N ASN A 5 18.29 -14.56 -5.49
CA ASN A 5 19.31 -14.01 -4.61
C ASN A 5 18.72 -13.47 -3.30
N ASP A 6 17.55 -12.82 -3.36
CA ASP A 6 16.88 -12.29 -2.17
C ASP A 6 16.34 -13.43 -1.29
N ILE A 7 15.88 -14.53 -1.88
CA ILE A 7 15.51 -15.75 -1.14
C ILE A 7 16.74 -16.42 -0.51
N ALA A 8 17.84 -16.57 -1.26
CA ALA A 8 19.08 -17.14 -0.72
C ALA A 8 19.63 -16.33 0.47
N LYS A 9 19.54 -14.99 0.43
CA LYS A 9 19.88 -14.14 1.57
C LYS A 9 19.00 -14.41 2.79
N ALA A 10 17.69 -14.57 2.58
CA ALA A 10 16.78 -14.95 3.67
C ALA A 10 17.16 -16.31 4.28
N GLU A 11 17.50 -17.31 3.45
CA GLU A 11 17.98 -18.63 3.93
C GLU A 11 19.28 -18.54 4.75
N VAL A 12 20.21 -17.67 4.35
CA VAL A 12 21.44 -17.42 5.10
C VAL A 12 21.12 -16.81 6.47
N ILE A 13 20.17 -15.87 6.52
CA ILE A 13 19.75 -15.23 7.78
C ILE A 13 19.05 -16.25 8.69
N THR A 14 18.10 -17.04 8.19
CA THR A 14 17.40 -18.03 9.03
C THR A 14 18.38 -19.04 9.64
N LYS A 15 19.37 -19.49 8.86
CA LYS A 15 20.47 -20.36 9.33
C LYS A 15 21.37 -19.68 10.36
N LYS A 16 21.78 -18.43 10.11
CA LYS A 16 22.63 -17.64 11.01
C LYS A 16 22.01 -17.53 12.40
N TYR A 17 20.71 -17.29 12.47
CA TYR A 17 19.97 -17.14 13.73
C TYR A 17 19.39 -18.46 14.27
N ARG A 18 19.71 -19.61 13.63
CA ARG A 18 19.26 -20.94 14.05
C ARG A 18 17.74 -21.02 14.26
N MET A 19 16.99 -20.38 13.39
CA MET A 19 15.53 -20.49 13.39
C MET A 19 15.13 -21.94 13.15
N ASP A 20 14.05 -22.39 13.80
CA ASP A 20 13.52 -23.72 13.53
C ASP A 20 13.06 -23.84 12.06
N ASP A 21 13.00 -25.07 11.55
CA ASP A 21 12.68 -25.33 10.14
C ASP A 21 11.30 -24.82 9.75
N LYS A 22 10.34 -24.82 10.68
CA LYS A 22 8.98 -24.35 10.44
C LYS A 22 8.95 -22.84 10.30
N ILE A 23 9.59 -22.09 11.20
CA ILE A 23 9.75 -20.63 11.11
C ILE A 23 10.52 -20.26 9.84
N SER A 24 11.60 -20.98 9.54
CA SER A 24 12.39 -20.76 8.32
C SER A 24 11.52 -20.92 7.07
N LEU A 25 10.69 -21.96 7.00
CA LEU A 25 9.77 -22.16 5.88
C LEU A 25 8.74 -21.01 5.75
N LEU A 26 8.19 -20.53 6.88
CA LEU A 26 7.27 -19.39 6.89
C LEU A 26 7.93 -18.10 6.38
N VAL A 27 9.16 -17.82 6.81
CA VAL A 27 9.97 -16.69 6.29
C VAL A 27 10.09 -16.78 4.78
N LEU A 28 10.54 -17.93 4.26
CA LEU A 28 10.78 -18.09 2.83
C LEU A 28 9.50 -17.98 2.00
N ASN A 29 8.39 -18.52 2.49
CA ASN A 29 7.10 -18.43 1.81
C ASN A 29 6.55 -16.98 1.80
N ALA A 30 6.60 -16.29 2.94
CA ALA A 30 6.21 -14.88 3.02
C ALA A 30 7.06 -14.00 2.10
N MET A 31 8.38 -14.23 2.09
CA MET A 31 9.32 -13.55 1.19
C MET A 31 9.00 -13.82 -0.28
N LYS A 32 8.76 -15.07 -0.67
CA LYS A 32 8.40 -15.41 -2.05
C LYS A 32 7.15 -14.66 -2.49
N ARG A 33 6.12 -14.60 -1.64
CA ARG A 33 4.88 -13.87 -1.92
C ARG A 33 5.11 -12.37 -2.11
N ILE A 34 5.81 -11.73 -1.17
CA ILE A 34 6.16 -10.30 -1.27
C ILE A 34 6.98 -10.03 -2.54
N LEU A 35 7.98 -10.86 -2.82
CA LEU A 35 8.85 -10.68 -3.99
C LEU A 35 8.09 -10.86 -5.30
N ALA A 36 7.08 -11.72 -5.35
CA ALA A 36 6.26 -11.98 -6.52
C ALA A 36 5.34 -10.81 -6.93
N ILE A 37 5.08 -9.84 -6.03
CA ILE A 37 4.37 -8.61 -6.38
C ILE A 37 5.10 -7.93 -7.54
N ASN A 38 4.47 -7.79 -8.69
CA ASN A 38 5.13 -7.29 -9.89
C ASN A 38 4.94 -5.77 -10.00
N GLU A 39 5.93 -5.01 -9.55
CA GLU A 39 5.86 -3.55 -9.52
C GLU A 39 5.75 -2.95 -10.93
N LYS A 40 6.30 -3.62 -11.94
CA LYS A 40 6.13 -3.18 -13.33
C LYS A 40 4.68 -3.25 -13.79
N ASN A 41 3.94 -4.26 -13.33
CA ASN A 41 2.52 -4.39 -13.63
C ASN A 41 1.69 -3.43 -12.79
N THR A 42 2.00 -3.30 -11.49
CA THR A 42 1.33 -2.36 -10.57
C THR A 42 1.36 -0.92 -11.07
N PHE A 43 2.49 -0.50 -11.66
CA PHE A 43 2.71 0.86 -12.13
C PHE A 43 2.59 1.00 -13.66
N ALA A 44 1.98 0.02 -14.33
CA ALA A 44 1.62 0.13 -15.74
C ALA A 44 0.26 0.80 -15.87
N TYR A 45 0.20 1.89 -16.64
CA TYR A 45 -1.07 2.54 -16.98
C TYR A 45 -1.97 1.62 -17.81
N GLN A 46 -2.99 1.08 -17.15
CA GLN A 46 -3.99 0.19 -17.73
C GLN A 46 -5.20 0.99 -18.25
N ASP A 47 -5.81 0.55 -19.34
CA ASP A 47 -7.06 1.15 -19.81
C ASP A 47 -8.19 0.96 -18.81
N LEU A 48 -8.97 2.03 -18.58
CA LEU A 48 -10.04 2.07 -17.57
C LEU A 48 -10.99 0.87 -17.66
N ALA A 49 -11.53 0.60 -18.86
CA ALA A 49 -12.46 -0.52 -19.07
C ALA A 49 -11.85 -1.90 -18.78
N HIS A 50 -10.52 -2.03 -18.92
CA HIS A 50 -9.84 -3.27 -18.56
C HIS A 50 -9.63 -3.36 -17.04
N PHE A 51 -9.24 -2.26 -16.40
CA PHE A 51 -9.08 -2.16 -14.95
C PHE A 51 -10.40 -2.44 -14.22
N GLU A 52 -11.53 -1.91 -14.71
CA GLU A 52 -12.84 -2.06 -14.06
C GLU A 52 -13.29 -3.51 -13.91
N LYS A 53 -12.82 -4.43 -14.78
CA LYS A 53 -13.08 -5.88 -14.65
C LYS A 53 -12.47 -6.49 -13.38
N SER A 54 -11.46 -5.86 -12.78
CA SER A 54 -10.81 -6.30 -11.55
C SER A 54 -11.48 -5.78 -10.28
N LEU A 55 -12.36 -4.79 -10.38
CA LEU A 55 -12.96 -4.12 -9.23
C LEU A 55 -13.75 -5.03 -8.29
N PRO A 56 -14.55 -6.02 -8.76
CA PRO A 56 -15.25 -6.91 -7.84
C PRO A 56 -14.29 -7.70 -6.94
N LYS A 57 -13.16 -8.16 -7.49
CA LYS A 57 -12.10 -8.84 -6.73
C LYS A 57 -11.45 -7.87 -5.74
N ILE A 58 -11.09 -6.66 -6.18
CA ILE A 58 -10.51 -5.60 -5.34
C ILE A 58 -11.44 -5.26 -4.18
N GLN A 59 -12.76 -5.13 -4.41
CA GLN A 59 -13.74 -4.88 -3.36
C GLN A 59 -13.79 -6.01 -2.33
N GLY A 60 -13.77 -7.26 -2.77
CA GLY A 60 -13.68 -8.41 -1.85
C GLY A 60 -12.47 -8.32 -0.93
N MET A 61 -11.29 -8.02 -1.48
CA MET A 61 -10.06 -7.88 -0.71
C MET A 61 -10.09 -6.66 0.22
N LYS A 62 -10.67 -5.53 -0.21
CA LYS A 62 -10.88 -4.36 0.66
C LYS A 62 -11.74 -4.70 1.87
N LYS A 63 -12.87 -5.38 1.67
CA LYS A 63 -13.76 -5.80 2.78
C LYS A 63 -13.03 -6.68 3.78
N LEU A 64 -12.24 -7.65 3.29
CA LEU A 64 -11.40 -8.50 4.15
C LEU A 64 -10.33 -7.70 4.90
N ALA A 65 -9.68 -6.74 4.26
CA ALA A 65 -8.70 -5.87 4.92
C ALA A 65 -9.36 -5.02 6.01
N THR A 66 -10.47 -4.34 5.69
CA THR A 66 -11.25 -3.56 6.67
C THR A 66 -11.64 -4.40 7.89
N GLU A 67 -12.17 -5.60 7.69
CA GLU A 67 -12.58 -6.47 8.81
C GLU A 67 -11.38 -6.96 9.63
N SER A 68 -10.26 -7.27 8.98
CA SER A 68 -9.03 -7.73 9.66
C SER A 68 -8.48 -6.69 10.64
N PHE A 69 -8.67 -5.40 10.36
CA PHE A 69 -8.24 -4.29 11.21
C PHE A 69 -9.34 -3.74 12.13
N ARG A 70 -10.62 -4.02 11.84
CA ARG A 70 -11.76 -3.57 12.65
C ARG A 70 -11.67 -4.06 14.10
N GLN A 71 -11.29 -5.32 14.31
CA GLN A 71 -11.11 -5.85 15.66
C GLN A 71 -10.08 -5.04 16.50
N PHE A 72 -9.04 -4.50 15.86
CA PHE A 72 -8.04 -3.66 16.53
C PHE A 72 -8.58 -2.26 16.76
N ALA A 73 -9.25 -1.67 15.77
CA ALA A 73 -9.90 -0.36 15.90
C ALA A 73 -10.90 -0.36 17.07
N THR A 74 -11.77 -1.37 17.15
CA THR A 74 -12.73 -1.53 18.25
C THR A 74 -12.04 -1.75 19.59
N ARG A 75 -11.06 -2.66 19.65
CA ARG A 75 -10.36 -2.99 20.91
C ARG A 75 -9.59 -1.81 21.50
N TYR A 76 -8.98 -0.99 20.66
CA TYR A 76 -8.12 0.11 21.06
C TYR A 76 -8.79 1.49 20.92
N HIS A 77 -10.09 1.52 20.63
CA HIS A 77 -10.89 2.75 20.46
C HIS A 77 -10.20 3.78 19.56
N THR A 78 -9.83 3.36 18.35
CA THR A 78 -9.11 4.20 17.39
C THR A 78 -9.62 3.99 15.97
N SER A 79 -9.12 4.78 15.04
CA SER A 79 -9.45 4.66 13.62
C SER A 79 -8.93 3.37 12.98
N LEU A 80 -9.55 2.94 11.87
CA LEU A 80 -9.04 1.83 11.06
C LEU A 80 -7.63 2.12 10.51
N CYS A 81 -7.32 3.38 10.19
CA CYS A 81 -5.98 3.74 9.73
C CYS A 81 -4.93 3.56 10.84
N ALA A 82 -5.20 4.07 12.05
CA ALA A 82 -4.28 3.96 13.17
C ALA A 82 -4.18 2.51 13.69
N SER A 83 -5.26 1.73 13.56
CA SER A 83 -5.30 0.38 14.10
C SER A 83 -4.35 -0.60 13.39
N MET A 84 -3.95 -0.32 12.15
CA MET A 84 -2.97 -1.12 11.40
C MET A 84 -1.64 -1.27 12.18
N GLY A 85 -1.27 -0.25 12.97
CA GLY A 85 -0.06 -0.23 13.80
C GLY A 85 0.01 -1.36 14.84
N PHE A 86 -1.13 -1.73 15.42
CA PHE A 86 -1.17 -2.67 16.54
C PHE A 86 -0.68 -4.08 16.22
N PRO A 87 -1.13 -4.74 15.13
CA PRO A 87 -0.62 -6.08 14.82
C PRO A 87 0.90 -6.11 14.65
N MET A 88 1.51 -5.10 14.01
CA MET A 88 2.97 -5.02 13.90
C MET A 88 3.64 -4.85 15.26
N MET A 89 3.13 -3.95 16.12
CA MET A 89 3.69 -3.74 17.46
C MET A 89 3.61 -4.99 18.34
N ASN A 90 2.48 -5.71 18.29
CA ASN A 90 2.29 -6.96 19.01
C ASN A 90 3.29 -8.02 18.50
N ALA A 91 3.39 -8.20 17.18
CA ALA A 91 4.31 -9.17 16.59
C ALA A 91 5.78 -8.85 16.88
N ILE A 92 6.18 -7.57 16.93
CA ILE A 92 7.52 -7.16 17.36
C ILE A 92 7.77 -7.57 18.82
N THR A 93 6.80 -7.33 19.71
CA THR A 93 6.91 -7.68 21.12
C THR A 93 7.02 -9.20 21.31
N ASP A 94 6.19 -9.96 20.60
CA ASP A 94 6.21 -11.42 20.63
C ASP A 94 7.53 -11.97 20.06
N SER A 95 8.09 -11.35 19.02
CA SER A 95 9.36 -11.78 18.40
C SER A 95 10.57 -11.64 19.34
N LYS A 96 10.55 -10.63 20.22
CA LYS A 96 11.57 -10.45 21.27
C LYS A 96 11.48 -11.55 22.30
N THR A 97 10.26 -11.87 22.74
CA THR A 97 10.00 -12.96 23.68
C THR A 97 10.41 -14.32 23.10
N ALA A 98 10.20 -14.52 21.80
CA ALA A 98 10.60 -15.73 21.09
C ALA A 98 12.10 -15.78 20.70
N GLY A 99 12.87 -14.71 20.96
CA GLY A 99 14.31 -14.67 20.67
C GLY A 99 14.67 -14.62 19.18
N VAL A 100 13.76 -14.13 18.32
CA VAL A 100 13.95 -14.05 16.85
C VAL A 100 13.94 -12.62 16.31
N TYR A 101 13.91 -11.62 17.19
CA TYR A 101 13.81 -10.21 16.82
C TYR A 101 14.98 -9.72 15.94
N GLU A 102 16.21 -10.11 16.25
CA GLU A 102 17.41 -9.71 15.51
C GLU A 102 17.41 -10.25 14.09
N ALA A 103 16.87 -11.46 13.89
CA ALA A 103 16.70 -12.03 12.56
C ALA A 103 15.68 -11.22 11.73
N PHE A 104 14.59 -10.76 12.35
CA PHE A 104 13.62 -9.89 11.68
C PHE A 104 14.25 -8.57 11.23
N TYR A 105 15.14 -7.98 12.03
CA TYR A 105 15.84 -6.77 11.64
C TYR A 105 16.64 -6.95 10.33
N GLU A 106 17.33 -8.07 10.17
CA GLU A 106 18.07 -8.38 8.93
C GLU A 106 17.14 -8.77 7.77
N ILE A 107 16.10 -9.57 8.03
CA ILE A 107 15.10 -9.94 7.02
C ILE A 107 14.37 -8.71 6.50
N PHE A 108 14.07 -7.74 7.36
CA PHE A 108 13.48 -6.46 6.97
C PHE A 108 14.37 -5.68 6.01
N GLY A 109 15.70 -5.88 6.03
CA GLY A 109 16.58 -5.32 5.01
C GLY A 109 16.19 -5.74 3.58
N ILE A 110 15.71 -6.97 3.41
CA ILE A 110 15.33 -7.53 2.10
C ILE A 110 13.96 -7.02 1.65
N THR A 111 12.97 -7.00 2.53
CA THR A 111 11.64 -6.42 2.25
C THR A 111 11.71 -4.90 2.05
N ASN A 112 12.59 -4.20 2.78
CA ASN A 112 12.88 -2.78 2.55
C ASN A 112 13.48 -2.55 1.16
N ALA A 113 14.41 -3.42 0.73
CA ALA A 113 14.96 -3.36 -0.64
C ALA A 113 13.88 -3.61 -1.70
N LYS A 114 12.90 -4.50 -1.43
CA LYS A 114 11.72 -4.68 -2.27
C LYS A 114 10.86 -3.42 -2.33
N ALA A 115 10.55 -2.80 -1.18
CA ALA A 115 9.78 -1.56 -1.13
C ALA A 115 10.48 -0.42 -1.89
N LYS A 116 11.81 -0.29 -1.77
CA LYS A 116 12.61 0.67 -2.56
C LYS A 116 12.43 0.48 -4.07
N ARG A 117 12.38 -0.77 -4.55
CA ARG A 117 12.10 -1.07 -5.98
C ARG A 117 10.68 -0.69 -6.37
N PHE A 118 9.73 -0.87 -5.45
CA PHE A 118 8.34 -0.43 -5.61
C PHE A 118 8.24 1.10 -5.74
N GLY A 119 8.86 1.86 -4.84
CA GLY A 119 8.92 3.33 -4.93
C GLY A 119 9.63 3.83 -6.19
N LEU A 120 10.71 3.16 -6.62
CA LEU A 120 11.38 3.50 -7.89
C LEU A 120 10.47 3.27 -9.10
N ALA A 121 9.68 2.20 -9.11
CA ALA A 121 8.69 1.96 -10.17
C ALA A 121 7.59 3.03 -10.17
N ALA A 122 7.12 3.45 -8.99
CA ALA A 122 6.18 4.57 -8.83
C ALA A 122 6.75 5.86 -9.44
N LEU A 123 8.02 6.18 -9.13
CA LEU A 123 8.70 7.36 -9.67
C LEU A 123 8.76 7.36 -11.20
N TYR A 124 9.11 6.22 -11.82
CA TYR A 124 9.14 6.11 -13.29
C TYR A 124 7.73 6.24 -13.90
N SER A 125 6.71 5.67 -13.25
CA SER A 125 5.33 5.87 -13.68
C SER A 125 4.91 7.33 -13.59
N ALA A 126 5.25 8.00 -12.49
CA ALA A 126 4.95 9.40 -12.30
C ALA A 126 5.57 10.28 -13.39
N ILE A 127 6.86 10.06 -13.71
CA ILE A 127 7.53 10.77 -14.81
C ILE A 127 6.80 10.55 -16.14
N LYS A 128 6.31 9.33 -16.40
CA LYS A 128 5.52 9.02 -17.60
C LYS A 128 4.16 9.73 -17.58
N GLY A 129 3.46 9.75 -16.44
CA GLY A 129 2.21 10.49 -16.26
C GLY A 129 2.38 12.00 -16.49
N GLU A 130 3.44 12.59 -15.96
CA GLU A 130 3.78 14.00 -16.16
C GLU A 130 4.03 14.32 -17.64
N LYS A 131 4.71 13.44 -18.41
CA LYS A 131 4.93 13.64 -19.86
C LYS A 131 3.65 13.86 -20.65
N THR A 132 2.52 13.29 -20.21
CA THR A 132 1.24 13.45 -20.91
C THR A 132 0.58 14.82 -20.71
N ASN A 133 1.07 15.64 -19.77
CA ASN A 133 0.51 16.96 -19.44
C ASN A 133 1.44 18.14 -19.77
N ILE A 134 2.65 17.91 -20.30
CA ILE A 134 3.57 18.98 -20.68
C ILE A 134 3.15 19.53 -22.05
N PRO A 135 2.80 20.84 -22.18
CA PRO A 135 2.67 21.47 -23.50
C PRO A 135 3.97 21.24 -24.28
N ASN A 136 3.91 21.04 -25.59
CA ASN A 136 5.06 20.77 -26.51
C ASN A 136 6.15 21.88 -26.55
N ASN A 137 6.27 22.70 -25.51
CA ASN A 137 7.04 23.93 -25.44
C ASN A 137 8.40 23.73 -24.73
N GLY A 138 8.89 22.50 -24.59
CA GLY A 138 10.26 22.24 -24.12
C GLY A 138 10.51 22.54 -22.64
N GLY A 139 9.50 22.42 -21.78
CA GLY A 139 9.68 22.55 -20.32
C GLY A 139 10.66 21.51 -19.79
N ILE A 140 11.86 21.97 -19.40
CA ILE A 140 12.96 21.14 -18.90
C ILE A 140 12.55 20.58 -17.52
N TYR A 141 12.68 19.27 -17.35
CA TYR A 141 12.57 18.60 -16.05
C TYR A 141 13.60 19.19 -15.07
N ASN A 142 13.15 20.03 -14.14
CA ASN A 142 14.01 20.40 -13.03
C ASN A 142 13.99 19.27 -12.00
N ILE A 143 15.05 18.46 -12.03
CA ILE A 143 15.33 17.46 -10.99
C ILE A 143 15.92 18.20 -9.79
N VAL A 144 15.10 18.94 -9.06
CA VAL A 144 15.49 19.54 -7.78
C VAL A 144 14.95 18.64 -6.66
N PHE A 145 15.83 18.14 -5.81
CA PHE A 145 15.49 17.37 -4.62
C PHE A 145 15.04 18.37 -3.54
N ASP A 146 13.75 18.52 -3.33
CA ASP A 146 13.21 19.39 -2.29
C ASP A 146 12.25 18.58 -1.42
N ARG A 147 12.75 18.11 -0.27
CA ARG A 147 11.99 17.39 0.75
C ARG A 147 10.92 18.27 1.42
N ASP A 148 11.09 19.58 1.35
CA ASP A 148 10.25 20.55 2.06
C ASP A 148 9.23 21.22 1.12
N SER A 149 9.19 20.82 -0.16
CA SER A 149 8.19 21.29 -1.10
C SER A 149 6.85 20.56 -0.88
N PRO A 150 5.74 21.29 -0.65
CA PRO A 150 4.45 20.67 -0.44
C PRO A 150 3.95 20.04 -1.74
N TRP A 151 3.98 18.70 -1.77
CA TRP A 151 3.32 17.83 -2.75
C TRP A 151 3.95 17.82 -4.15
N THR A 152 5.06 17.10 -4.28
CA THR A 152 5.61 16.69 -5.57
C THR A 152 5.28 15.22 -5.87
N TYR A 153 5.34 14.82 -7.14
CA TYR A 153 5.22 13.40 -7.51
C TYR A 153 6.28 12.51 -6.85
N ARG A 154 7.39 13.09 -6.37
CA ARG A 154 8.45 12.39 -5.65
C ARG A 154 8.02 12.06 -4.24
N ASN A 155 7.43 13.01 -3.53
CA ASN A 155 6.90 12.78 -2.18
C ASN A 155 5.81 11.71 -2.21
N GLU A 156 5.01 11.67 -3.28
CA GLU A 156 4.02 10.62 -3.50
C GLU A 156 4.66 9.24 -3.75
N ALA A 157 5.71 9.16 -4.58
CA ALA A 157 6.45 7.92 -4.78
C ALA A 157 7.16 7.44 -3.51
N GLU A 158 7.70 8.36 -2.71
CA GLU A 158 8.26 8.08 -1.39
C GLU A 158 7.18 7.58 -0.42
N HIS A 159 6.00 8.20 -0.39
CA HIS A 159 4.86 7.72 0.42
C HIS A 159 4.48 6.28 0.08
N MET A 160 4.33 5.96 -1.21
CA MET A 160 4.02 4.60 -1.68
C MET A 160 5.12 3.59 -1.28
N GLU A 161 6.39 4.02 -1.31
CA GLU A 161 7.51 3.21 -0.82
C GLU A 161 7.41 2.93 0.68
N GLU A 162 7.14 3.97 1.48
CA GLU A 162 7.04 3.85 2.93
C GLU A 162 5.89 2.95 3.36
N TYR A 163 4.74 3.05 2.69
CA TYR A 163 3.58 2.20 2.93
C TYR A 163 3.84 0.76 2.49
N ALA A 164 4.42 0.55 1.30
CA ALA A 164 4.82 -0.78 0.86
C ALA A 164 5.80 -1.42 1.85
N ARG A 165 6.80 -0.66 2.33
CA ARG A 165 7.76 -1.10 3.34
C ARG A 165 7.05 -1.53 4.62
N TYR A 166 6.18 -0.67 5.13
CA TYR A 166 5.40 -0.94 6.34
C TYR A 166 4.53 -2.20 6.19
N HIS A 167 3.79 -2.33 5.08
CA HIS A 167 2.92 -3.47 4.82
C HIS A 167 3.69 -4.78 4.61
N PHE A 168 4.80 -4.77 3.87
CA PHE A 168 5.61 -5.96 3.63
C PHE A 168 6.25 -6.47 4.93
N ASN A 169 6.79 -5.57 5.75
CA ASN A 169 7.37 -5.92 7.05
C ASN A 169 6.29 -6.46 8.00
N SER A 170 5.13 -5.77 8.04
CA SER A 170 4.01 -6.17 8.89
C SER A 170 3.44 -7.51 8.50
N TYR A 171 3.26 -7.78 7.20
CA TYR A 171 2.85 -9.09 6.71
C TYR A 171 3.84 -10.17 7.12
N LEU A 172 5.14 -9.96 6.87
CA LEU A 172 6.16 -10.96 7.15
C LEU A 172 6.20 -11.33 8.65
N ILE A 173 6.30 -10.34 9.53
CA ILE A 173 6.41 -10.61 10.96
C ILE A 173 5.12 -11.22 11.53
N ASN A 174 3.94 -10.76 11.10
CA ASN A 174 2.68 -11.36 11.54
C ASN A 174 2.51 -12.78 11.00
N GLU A 175 3.00 -13.09 9.80
CA GLU A 175 2.89 -14.44 9.24
C GLU A 175 3.67 -15.48 10.05
N ILE A 176 4.80 -15.05 10.62
CA ILE A 176 5.67 -15.90 11.42
C ILE A 176 5.23 -15.95 12.88
N MET A 177 4.79 -14.82 13.43
CA MET A 177 4.43 -14.71 14.85
C MET A 177 2.97 -15.08 15.14
N LYS A 178 2.13 -15.30 14.12
CA LYS A 178 0.73 -15.65 14.33
C LYS A 178 0.59 -16.95 15.13
N LYS A 179 -0.44 -16.97 15.98
CA LYS A 179 -0.82 -18.17 16.72
C LYS A 179 -1.37 -19.24 15.74
N PRO A 180 -1.26 -20.53 16.08
CA PRO A 180 -1.94 -21.58 15.32
C PRO A 180 -3.42 -21.24 15.10
N ASN A 181 -3.92 -21.45 13.89
CA ASN A 181 -5.31 -21.17 13.48
C ASN A 181 -5.73 -19.68 13.50
N SER A 182 -4.79 -18.75 13.66
CA SER A 182 -5.07 -17.32 13.48
C SER A 182 -4.69 -16.84 12.07
N THR A 183 -5.40 -15.82 11.59
CA THR A 183 -5.15 -15.20 10.29
C THR A 183 -4.19 -14.04 10.43
N ASN A 184 -3.34 -13.83 9.42
CA ASN A 184 -2.51 -12.65 9.34
C ASN A 184 -3.36 -11.46 8.88
N PRO A 185 -3.49 -10.37 9.67
CA PRO A 185 -4.35 -9.24 9.29
C PRO A 185 -3.87 -8.50 8.04
N PHE A 186 -2.60 -8.65 7.65
CA PHE A 186 -2.04 -8.06 6.43
C PHE A 186 -2.17 -8.97 5.19
N ASP A 187 -2.70 -10.18 5.32
CA ASP A 187 -2.95 -11.07 4.18
C ASP A 187 -3.81 -10.43 3.05
N PRO A 188 -4.96 -9.81 3.35
CA PRO A 188 -5.73 -9.09 2.34
C PRO A 188 -5.02 -7.84 1.82
N VAL A 189 -4.14 -7.21 2.61
CA VAL A 189 -3.32 -6.06 2.16
C VAL A 189 -2.31 -6.49 1.11
N ILE A 190 -1.59 -7.60 1.33
CA ILE A 190 -0.70 -8.17 0.31
C ILE A 190 -1.48 -8.57 -0.94
N SER A 191 -2.68 -9.13 -0.78
CA SER A 191 -3.56 -9.50 -1.89
C SER A 191 -3.95 -8.29 -2.77
N LEU A 192 -4.08 -7.10 -2.17
CA LEU A 192 -4.33 -5.86 -2.91
C LEU A 192 -3.11 -5.45 -3.75
N TYR A 193 -1.90 -5.53 -3.20
CA TYR A 193 -0.67 -5.30 -3.97
C TYR A 193 -0.49 -6.32 -5.11
N GLU A 194 -0.79 -7.60 -4.85
CA GLU A 194 -0.79 -8.68 -5.87
C GLU A 194 -1.79 -8.42 -7.00
N SER A 195 -2.84 -7.65 -6.72
CA SER A 195 -3.86 -7.26 -7.69
C SER A 195 -3.59 -5.91 -8.36
N GLY A 196 -2.40 -5.34 -8.17
CA GLY A 196 -1.97 -4.13 -8.86
C GLY A 196 -2.28 -2.82 -8.13
N ALA A 197 -2.66 -2.85 -6.86
CA ALA A 197 -2.78 -1.61 -6.08
C ALA A 197 -1.38 -0.99 -5.87
N ALA A 198 -1.27 0.30 -6.24
CA ALA A 198 -0.09 1.13 -6.00
C ALA A 198 0.00 1.60 -4.55
N ASP A 199 -1.14 1.84 -3.91
CA ASP A 199 -1.20 2.24 -2.50
C ASP A 199 -2.55 1.85 -1.86
N PHE A 200 -2.57 1.86 -0.53
CA PHE A 200 -3.67 1.43 0.34
C PHE A 200 -3.77 2.38 1.54
N ILE A 201 -4.95 2.98 1.77
CA ILE A 201 -5.14 3.86 2.92
C ILE A 201 -6.61 3.93 3.36
N PHE A 202 -6.86 3.96 4.66
CA PHE A 202 -8.18 4.30 5.20
C PHE A 202 -8.33 5.82 5.23
N MET A 203 -9.28 6.34 4.45
CA MET A 203 -9.58 7.77 4.39
C MET A 203 -10.86 8.09 5.14
N GLN A 204 -10.90 9.24 5.80
CA GLN A 204 -12.15 9.82 6.27
C GLN A 204 -12.84 10.51 5.12
N THR A 205 -14.06 10.08 4.86
CA THR A 205 -14.90 10.60 3.80
C THR A 205 -16.15 11.21 4.39
N LYS A 206 -16.60 12.32 3.83
CA LYS A 206 -17.88 12.93 4.14
C LYS A 206 -18.74 12.96 2.88
N GLN A 207 -19.91 12.32 2.96
CA GLN A 207 -20.89 12.28 1.89
C GLN A 207 -22.29 12.42 2.51
N ASP A 208 -23.10 13.33 1.96
CA ASP A 208 -24.49 13.54 2.40
C ASP A 208 -24.66 13.74 3.93
N GLY A 209 -23.66 14.40 4.56
CA GLY A 209 -23.63 14.67 5.99
C GLY A 209 -23.03 13.56 6.86
N ILE A 210 -22.87 12.36 6.32
CA ILE A 210 -22.31 11.19 7.01
C ILE A 210 -20.78 11.21 6.88
N THR A 211 -20.08 11.02 8.00
CA THR A 211 -18.61 10.86 8.03
C THR A 211 -18.28 9.41 8.33
N GLU A 212 -17.47 8.79 7.49
CA GLU A 212 -17.05 7.39 7.68
C GLU A 212 -15.64 7.14 7.16
N GLU A 213 -15.01 6.10 7.70
CA GLU A 213 -13.74 5.60 7.18
C GLU A 213 -13.99 4.63 6.03
N ARG A 214 -13.47 4.97 4.84
CA ARG A 214 -13.49 4.08 3.68
C ARG A 214 -12.09 3.67 3.29
N LEU A 215 -11.94 2.39 3.00
CA LEU A 215 -10.70 1.90 2.46
C LEU A 215 -10.53 2.33 1.00
N CYS A 216 -9.49 3.12 0.74
CA CYS A 216 -9.11 3.60 -0.56
C CYS A 216 -7.90 2.81 -1.11
N THR A 217 -7.96 2.47 -2.40
CA THR A 217 -6.80 1.95 -3.13
C THR A 217 -6.50 2.79 -4.35
N PHE A 218 -5.22 2.89 -4.68
CA PHE A 218 -4.71 3.70 -5.78
C PHE A 218 -4.17 2.82 -6.90
N HIS A 219 -4.42 3.20 -8.14
CA HIS A 219 -4.07 2.39 -9.32
C HIS A 219 -3.61 3.29 -10.47
N THR A 220 -2.59 2.90 -11.22
CA THR A 220 -2.18 3.66 -12.41
C THR A 220 -3.09 3.33 -13.60
N VAL A 221 -3.88 4.29 -14.06
CA VAL A 221 -4.89 4.09 -15.12
C VAL A 221 -4.82 5.16 -16.20
N LYS A 222 -5.26 4.80 -17.40
CA LYS A 222 -5.49 5.74 -18.50
C LYS A 222 -6.94 6.18 -18.51
N THR A 223 -7.16 7.48 -18.52
CA THR A 223 -8.49 8.11 -18.58
C THR A 223 -8.52 9.16 -19.68
N SER A 224 -9.69 9.77 -19.92
CA SER A 224 -9.82 10.96 -20.77
C SER A 224 -8.98 12.15 -20.28
N ALA A 225 -8.62 12.17 -18.99
CA ALA A 225 -7.74 13.17 -18.39
C ALA A 225 -6.24 12.84 -18.51
N GLY A 226 -5.90 11.74 -19.21
CA GLY A 226 -4.53 11.25 -19.41
C GLY A 226 -4.14 10.10 -18.47
N ASP A 227 -2.84 9.92 -18.31
CA ASP A 227 -2.20 8.92 -17.44
C ASP A 227 -2.24 9.42 -15.99
N VAL A 228 -3.12 8.83 -15.16
CA VAL A 228 -3.46 9.33 -13.81
C VAL A 228 -3.38 8.24 -12.73
N ILE A 229 -3.48 8.65 -11.47
CA ILE A 229 -3.70 7.75 -10.34
C ILE A 229 -5.21 7.64 -10.10
N GLY A 230 -5.79 6.52 -10.49
CA GLY A 230 -7.15 6.15 -10.15
C GLY A 230 -7.31 5.95 -8.65
N VAL A 231 -8.36 6.53 -8.08
CA VAL A 231 -8.72 6.43 -6.66
C VAL A 231 -10.02 5.64 -6.59
N HIS A 232 -9.93 4.40 -6.12
CA HIS A 232 -11.07 3.52 -5.93
C HIS A 232 -11.42 3.47 -4.45
N MET A 233 -12.65 3.82 -4.06
CA MET A 233 -13.10 3.70 -2.67
C MET A 233 -13.82 2.37 -2.44
N MET A 234 -13.89 1.94 -1.18
CA MET A 234 -14.73 0.82 -0.80
C MET A 234 -16.20 1.14 -1.15
N ASP A 235 -16.91 0.13 -1.64
CA ASP A 235 -18.31 0.18 -2.11
C ASP A 235 -18.58 0.96 -3.42
N ASP A 236 -17.57 1.59 -4.03
CA ASP A 236 -17.67 2.05 -5.41
C ASP A 236 -17.72 0.86 -6.40
N ASP A 237 -18.75 0.82 -7.23
CA ASP A 237 -18.95 -0.19 -8.29
C ASP A 237 -18.03 0.01 -9.51
N ARG A 238 -17.59 1.25 -9.72
CA ARG A 238 -16.72 1.70 -10.82
C ARG A 238 -15.62 2.63 -10.30
N LEU A 239 -14.62 2.91 -11.12
CA LEU A 239 -13.63 3.91 -10.76
C LEU A 239 -14.25 5.30 -10.99
N GLN A 240 -14.47 6.07 -9.93
CA GLN A 240 -15.12 7.38 -10.02
C GLN A 240 -14.14 8.53 -9.91
N TYR A 241 -13.00 8.31 -9.25
CA TYR A 241 -12.10 9.38 -8.85
C TYR A 241 -10.69 9.14 -9.39
N TYR A 242 -9.97 10.24 -9.58
CA TYR A 242 -8.55 10.22 -9.91
C TYR A 242 -7.79 11.38 -9.27
N ARG A 243 -6.47 11.24 -9.28
CA ARG A 243 -5.49 12.26 -8.92
C ARG A 243 -4.44 12.36 -10.02
N LYS A 244 -3.90 13.55 -10.26
CA LYS A 244 -2.65 13.69 -11.02
C LYS A 244 -1.49 13.44 -10.06
N TRP A 245 -0.38 12.94 -10.60
CA TRP A 245 0.85 12.84 -9.81
C TRP A 245 1.22 14.21 -9.25
N GLY A 246 1.56 14.28 -7.97
CA GLY A 246 1.88 15.55 -7.31
C GLY A 246 0.70 16.48 -7.04
N ASP A 247 -0.56 16.12 -7.35
CA ASP A 247 -1.71 16.80 -6.72
C ASP A 247 -1.65 16.55 -5.19
N PRO A 248 -2.07 17.52 -4.35
CA PRO A 248 -2.20 17.29 -2.91
C PRO A 248 -2.94 15.99 -2.59
N TYR A 249 -2.50 15.27 -1.57
CA TYR A 249 -2.88 13.86 -1.38
C TYR A 249 -4.39 13.61 -1.27
N PHE A 250 -5.14 14.53 -0.67
CA PHE A 250 -6.61 14.43 -0.53
C PHE A 250 -7.41 15.13 -1.63
N LYS A 251 -6.73 15.71 -2.62
CA LYS A 251 -7.40 16.40 -3.73
C LYS A 251 -7.76 15.39 -4.80
N ILE A 252 -8.98 14.89 -4.75
CA ILE A 252 -9.55 14.01 -5.77
C ILE A 252 -10.37 14.78 -6.80
N ARG A 253 -10.40 14.26 -8.02
CA ARG A 253 -11.21 14.75 -9.15
C ARG A 253 -12.10 13.61 -9.62
N THR A 254 -13.27 13.92 -10.15
CA THR A 254 -14.13 12.92 -10.78
C THR A 254 -13.64 12.62 -12.19
N ILE A 255 -13.73 11.36 -12.61
CA ILE A 255 -13.34 10.95 -13.97
C ILE A 255 -14.28 11.56 -15.04
N ASP A 256 -15.56 11.77 -14.71
CA ASP A 256 -16.55 12.38 -15.61
C ASP A 256 -16.56 13.92 -15.61
N GLY A 257 -15.70 14.56 -14.79
CA GLY A 257 -15.60 16.01 -14.68
C GLY A 257 -16.71 16.67 -13.86
N THR A 258 -17.59 15.90 -13.21
CA THR A 258 -18.63 16.43 -12.32
C THR A 258 -18.07 16.81 -10.94
N THR A 259 -18.83 17.55 -10.14
CA THR A 259 -18.41 17.82 -8.75
C THR A 259 -18.49 16.53 -7.93
N ALA A 260 -17.38 16.13 -7.29
CA ALA A 260 -17.36 14.98 -6.40
C ALA A 260 -18.37 15.18 -5.25
N LYS A 261 -19.31 14.24 -5.10
CA LYS A 261 -20.24 14.23 -3.95
C LYS A 261 -19.53 13.89 -2.65
N ILE A 262 -18.49 13.06 -2.74
CA ILE A 262 -17.64 12.68 -1.61
C ILE A 262 -16.54 13.72 -1.39
N LYS A 263 -16.34 14.10 -0.13
CA LYS A 263 -15.20 14.94 0.30
C LYS A 263 -14.27 14.11 1.15
N ILE A 264 -12.98 14.12 0.84
CA ILE A 264 -11.96 13.59 1.75
C ILE A 264 -11.71 14.66 2.80
N VAL A 265 -12.01 14.34 4.06
CA VAL A 265 -11.90 15.29 5.19
C VAL A 265 -10.63 15.04 6.03
N GLY A 266 -9.93 13.94 5.78
CA GLY A 266 -8.61 13.66 6.37
C GLY A 266 -8.17 12.20 6.23
N ILE A 267 -7.00 11.90 6.77
CA ILE A 267 -6.67 10.54 7.23
C ILE A 267 -7.26 10.42 8.62
N ALA A 268 -7.86 9.28 8.92
CA ALA A 268 -8.39 9.02 10.24
C ALA A 268 -7.23 8.91 11.23
N ASP A 269 -6.96 9.97 11.98
CA ASP A 269 -5.97 9.94 13.04
C ASP A 269 -6.55 9.31 14.33
N GLN A 270 -5.71 9.19 15.35
CA GLN A 270 -6.05 8.58 16.64
C GLN A 270 -7.20 9.28 17.38
N ARG A 271 -7.65 10.47 16.93
CA ARG A 271 -8.72 11.25 17.56
C ARG A 271 -10.10 10.93 16.98
N PHE A 272 -10.17 10.06 15.98
CA PHE A 272 -11.45 9.60 15.45
C PHE A 272 -12.01 8.47 16.32
N ILE A 273 -13.05 8.80 17.07
CA ILE A 273 -14.00 7.84 17.63
C ILE A 273 -15.25 8.00 16.77
N PRO A 274 -15.64 7.01 15.95
CA PRO A 274 -16.95 7.05 15.32
C PRO A 274 -18.01 7.10 16.42
N ASP A 275 -18.92 8.08 16.34
CA ASP A 275 -20.08 8.17 17.24
C ASP A 275 -20.96 6.90 17.17
#